data_AF-A0A2E8E010-F1
#
_entry.id   AF-A0A2E8E010-F1
#
_cell.length_a   1.000
_cell.length_b   1.000
_cell.length_c   1.000
_cell.angle_alpha   90.00
_cell.angle_beta   90.00
_cell.angle_gamma   90.00
#
_symmetry.space_group_name_H-M   'P 1'
#
loop_
_entity.id
_entity.type
_entity.pdbx_description
1 polymer ?
#
loop_
_entity_poly.entity_id
_entity_poly.type
_entity_poly.pdbx_seq_one_letter_code
_entity_poly.pdbx_strand_id
1 'polypeptide(L)'
;MPELISRTGRVQQWLDNPESRLPVSCTVFVVEDSMEGPEGIEASWRFASHALRHGAGCAIHLSNLRPKGHENGKGLTASGPVSFAKIYSVLNETLRRGGHYKNGAIVAHLDINHADILEFVQLSRSEAPWIKRCVDLDAGLWNATDARVKDAILLGVKSGDIWLNKIKYENGKRVYGNVCLEVYLPSRGTCLLQHVNLGACQIPDIKEAFAKGMSELCELHGRTGVGATGEYLPSDTDRQVGLGMLGLANLLKTYNISYKTFGETLAKVNAGQSAEGKAGAVAWSLKLGVETAANIARQHNMVRAFAIAPTASCSYRSKDLEGNTCTPEIAPPISQSVDRDSGTFGVEHYDYGNVEIASKVGWKDYKKVADEIMIMLDGTGLLHGYSFNSWSDVVTYDRNFVEEWLLSPQTSLYYSLQVMSDVQDKTDAYAALNQDDVDGYLQEILSSKPEEEGITCDCQE
;
A
#
# COMPACT_ATOMS: atom_id res chain seq x y z
N MET A 1 30.37 -3.00 -1.60
CA MET A 1 29.32 -3.91 -2.10
C MET A 1 27.97 -3.31 -1.73
N PRO A 2 26.97 -3.33 -2.62
CA PRO A 2 25.65 -2.80 -2.30
C PRO A 2 24.99 -3.58 -1.15
N GLU A 3 24.10 -2.94 -0.40
CA GLU A 3 23.41 -3.57 0.72
C GLU A 3 22.32 -4.54 0.22
N LEU A 4 22.33 -5.76 0.76
CA LEU A 4 21.34 -6.80 0.45
C LEU A 4 19.95 -6.52 1.02
N ILE A 5 19.86 -5.67 2.05
CA ILE A 5 18.60 -5.31 2.72
C ILE A 5 18.34 -3.84 2.48
N SER A 6 17.16 -3.52 1.97
CA SER A 6 16.66 -2.15 1.85
C SER A 6 15.62 -1.90 2.93
N ARG A 7 16.01 -1.10 3.94
CA ARG A 7 15.14 -0.76 5.06
C ARG A 7 14.20 0.39 4.69
N THR A 8 12.99 0.33 5.22
CA THR A 8 12.08 1.47 5.15
C THR A 8 12.66 2.66 5.91
N GLY A 9 12.32 3.88 5.49
CA GLY A 9 12.80 5.08 6.17
C GLY A 9 12.41 5.11 7.66
N ARG A 10 11.26 4.52 8.02
CA ARG A 10 10.80 4.39 9.41
C ARG A 10 11.71 3.49 10.24
N VAL A 11 12.04 2.31 9.71
CA VAL A 11 12.94 1.37 10.38
C VAL A 11 14.33 1.99 10.52
N GLN A 12 14.87 2.60 9.46
CA GLN A 12 16.20 3.21 9.52
C GLN A 12 16.26 4.36 10.55
N GLN A 13 15.27 5.26 10.53
CA GLN A 13 15.19 6.36 11.50
C GLN A 13 15.12 5.88 12.96
N TRP A 14 14.37 4.81 13.22
CA TRP A 14 14.28 4.24 14.56
C TRP A 14 15.59 3.57 14.99
N LEU A 15 16.28 2.86 14.08
CA LEU A 15 17.59 2.26 14.37
C LEU A 15 18.63 3.34 14.69
N ASP A 16 18.60 4.45 13.96
CA ASP A 16 19.51 5.58 14.16
C ASP A 16 19.21 6.34 15.47
N ASN A 17 17.93 6.47 15.84
CA ASN A 17 17.49 7.09 17.08
C ASN A 17 16.17 6.49 17.61
N PRO A 18 16.24 5.48 18.51
CA PRO A 18 15.06 4.80 19.05
C PRO A 18 14.14 5.68 19.92
N GLU A 19 14.65 6.81 20.42
CA GLU A 19 13.88 7.78 21.21
C GLU A 19 13.04 8.72 20.33
N SER A 20 13.25 8.71 19.01
CA SER A 20 12.58 9.63 18.09
C SER A 20 11.16 9.20 17.72
N ARG A 21 11.02 8.23 16.81
CA ARG A 21 9.75 7.79 16.24
C ARG A 21 9.69 6.29 16.14
N LEU A 22 8.54 5.72 16.46
CA LEU A 22 8.29 4.30 16.32
C LEU A 22 8.46 3.85 14.86
N PRO A 23 8.94 2.61 14.63
CA PRO A 23 9.17 2.06 13.29
C PRO A 23 7.86 1.54 12.67
N VAL A 24 6.78 2.33 12.78
CA VAL A 24 5.44 2.00 12.25
C VAL A 24 5.23 2.79 10.97
N SER A 25 5.10 2.09 9.85
CA SER A 25 4.83 2.72 8.55
C SER A 25 3.35 3.01 8.38
N CYS A 26 2.50 2.03 8.71
CA CYS A 26 1.05 2.10 8.57
C CYS A 26 0.38 1.34 9.72
N THR A 27 -0.90 1.63 9.96
CA THR A 27 -1.73 0.96 10.96
C THR A 27 -3.18 0.86 10.48
N VAL A 28 -3.98 0.06 11.17
CA VAL A 28 -5.42 -0.11 10.95
C VAL A 28 -6.20 0.31 12.19
N PHE A 29 -7.38 0.89 12.01
CA PHE A 29 -8.40 1.02 13.06
C PHE A 29 -9.76 0.59 12.51
N VAL A 30 -10.44 -0.30 13.25
CA VAL A 30 -11.80 -0.76 12.92
C VAL A 30 -12.77 -0.02 13.84
N VAL A 31 -13.63 0.81 13.26
CA VAL A 31 -14.53 1.68 14.02
C VAL A 31 -15.80 0.91 14.36
N GLU A 32 -16.03 0.65 15.64
CA GLU A 32 -17.28 0.09 16.15
C GLU A 32 -18.41 1.12 16.14
N ASP A 33 -19.66 0.65 16.05
CA ASP A 33 -20.87 1.48 15.97
C ASP A 33 -21.29 2.05 17.34
N SER A 34 -20.36 2.79 17.95
CA SER A 34 -20.51 3.47 19.23
C SER A 34 -19.64 4.73 19.22
N MET A 35 -20.14 5.82 19.82
CA MET A 35 -19.32 7.03 19.99
C MET A 35 -18.12 6.77 20.92
N GLU A 36 -18.39 6.14 22.06
CA GLU A 36 -17.41 5.84 23.09
C GLU A 36 -16.93 4.38 23.02
N GLY A 37 -15.89 4.06 23.80
CA GLY A 37 -15.31 2.72 23.92
C GLY A 37 -13.92 2.62 23.27
N PRO A 38 -13.20 1.51 23.50
CA PRO A 38 -11.82 1.34 23.02
C PRO A 38 -11.73 1.33 21.49
N GLU A 39 -12.75 0.83 20.79
CA GLU A 39 -12.83 0.82 19.33
C GLU A 39 -13.94 1.76 18.79
N GLY A 40 -14.47 2.66 19.64
CA GLY A 40 -15.52 3.61 19.23
C GLY A 40 -15.02 4.73 18.31
N ILE A 41 -15.95 5.55 17.85
CA ILE A 41 -15.71 6.67 16.93
C ILE A 41 -14.76 7.74 17.53
N GLU A 42 -14.87 8.06 18.82
CA GLU A 42 -13.97 9.04 19.43
C GLU A 42 -12.54 8.48 19.58
N ALA A 43 -12.45 7.19 19.89
CA ALA A 43 -11.16 6.49 20.00
C ALA A 43 -10.45 6.43 18.65
N SER A 44 -11.18 6.24 17.54
CA SER A 44 -10.59 6.24 16.21
C SER A 44 -10.01 7.61 15.81
N TRP A 45 -10.64 8.72 16.20
CA TRP A 45 -10.09 10.07 15.95
C TRP A 45 -8.79 10.30 16.72
N ARG A 46 -8.78 9.92 17.99
CA ARG A 46 -7.58 9.97 18.83
C ARG A 46 -6.47 9.09 18.24
N PHE A 47 -6.81 7.88 17.81
CA PHE A 47 -5.87 6.94 17.22
C PHE A 47 -5.29 7.45 15.91
N ALA A 48 -6.14 7.94 14.99
CA ALA A 48 -5.70 8.56 13.74
C ALA A 48 -4.77 9.76 14.01
N SER A 49 -5.10 10.60 14.99
CA SER A 49 -4.23 11.70 15.43
C SER A 49 -2.88 11.21 15.97
N HIS A 50 -2.88 10.16 16.79
CA HIS A 50 -1.66 9.55 17.30
C HIS A 50 -0.79 9.02 16.16
N ALA A 51 -1.36 8.23 15.25
CA ALA A 51 -0.66 7.66 14.12
C ALA A 51 -0.02 8.74 13.25
N LEU A 52 -0.80 9.75 12.83
CA LEU A 52 -0.31 10.83 11.96
C LEU A 52 0.80 11.66 12.61
N ARG A 53 0.70 11.99 13.90
CA ARG A 53 1.75 12.76 14.61
C ARG A 53 3.05 11.98 14.78
N HIS A 54 2.99 10.65 14.84
CA HIS A 54 4.17 9.78 14.80
C HIS A 54 4.57 9.38 13.38
N GLY A 55 3.80 9.83 12.38
CA GLY A 55 4.06 9.70 10.96
C GLY A 55 3.68 8.34 10.35
N ALA A 56 2.87 7.55 11.06
CA ALA A 56 2.23 6.37 10.50
C ALA A 56 0.98 6.77 9.69
N GLY A 57 0.78 6.15 8.54
CA GLY A 57 -0.51 6.21 7.84
C GLY A 57 -1.56 5.36 8.57
N CYS A 58 -2.84 5.73 8.47
CA CYS A 58 -3.93 5.02 9.14
C CYS A 58 -5.04 4.60 8.16
N ALA A 59 -5.32 3.31 8.06
CA ALA A 59 -6.53 2.81 7.41
C ALA A 59 -7.67 2.80 8.44
N ILE A 60 -8.78 3.44 8.10
CA ILE A 60 -9.97 3.55 8.94
C ILE A 60 -11.09 2.74 8.31
N HIS A 61 -11.49 1.66 8.97
CA HIS A 61 -12.55 0.77 8.52
C HIS A 61 -13.89 1.20 9.13
N LEU A 62 -14.83 1.59 8.28
CA LEU A 62 -16.10 2.20 8.68
C LEU A 62 -17.31 1.27 8.54
N SER A 63 -17.08 0.02 8.12
CA SER A 63 -18.15 -0.93 7.73
C SER A 63 -19.09 -1.35 8.86
N ASN A 64 -18.69 -1.21 10.13
CA ASN A 64 -19.56 -1.53 11.26
C ASN A 64 -20.54 -0.40 11.58
N LEU A 65 -20.27 0.84 11.14
CA LEU A 65 -21.14 1.98 11.43
C LEU A 65 -22.51 1.80 10.79
N ARG A 66 -23.56 2.14 11.53
CA ARG A 66 -24.93 2.11 10.98
C ARG A 66 -25.06 3.09 9.79
N PRO A 67 -25.94 2.78 8.82
CA PRO A 67 -26.09 3.60 7.62
C PRO A 67 -26.78 4.94 7.93
N LYS A 68 -26.58 5.88 7.02
CA LYS A 68 -27.26 7.17 7.01
C LYS A 68 -28.78 6.99 7.01
N GLY A 69 -29.47 7.81 7.79
CA GLY A 69 -30.92 7.72 7.94
C GLY A 69 -31.40 6.69 8.96
N HIS A 70 -30.51 5.89 9.57
CA HIS A 70 -30.91 4.99 10.65
C HIS A 70 -31.36 5.78 11.89
N GLU A 71 -32.58 5.53 12.36
CA GLU A 71 -33.14 6.16 13.55
C GLU A 71 -33.01 5.30 14.80
N ASN A 72 -32.68 5.91 15.93
CA ASN A 72 -32.55 5.21 17.21
C ASN A 72 -33.87 5.12 18.02
N GLY A 73 -34.99 5.57 17.45
CA GLY A 73 -36.30 5.65 18.12
C GLY A 73 -36.39 6.70 19.24
N LYS A 74 -35.35 7.53 19.41
CA LYS A 74 -35.26 8.61 20.41
C LYS A 74 -35.07 9.99 19.75
N GLY A 75 -35.42 10.11 18.47
CA GLY A 75 -35.35 11.36 17.71
C GLY A 75 -33.96 11.71 17.16
N LEU A 76 -33.00 10.76 17.15
CA LEU A 76 -31.71 10.96 16.48
C LEU A 76 -31.60 10.07 15.24
N THR A 77 -31.08 10.65 14.17
CA THR A 77 -30.85 10.01 12.87
C THR A 77 -29.35 9.98 12.58
N ALA A 78 -28.83 8.82 12.19
CA ALA A 78 -27.43 8.64 11.87
C ALA A 78 -27.04 9.37 10.57
N SER A 79 -25.85 9.96 10.53
CA SER A 79 -25.26 10.59 9.34
C SER A 79 -24.53 9.60 8.43
N GLY A 80 -24.29 8.37 8.89
CA GLY A 80 -23.64 7.29 8.16
C GLY A 80 -22.12 7.40 8.06
N PRO A 81 -21.42 6.32 7.66
CA PRO A 81 -19.97 6.27 7.54
C PRO A 81 -19.37 7.34 6.61
N VAL A 82 -20.06 7.74 5.54
CA VAL A 82 -19.54 8.75 4.60
C VAL A 82 -19.36 10.11 5.26
N SER A 83 -20.26 10.48 6.18
CA SER A 83 -20.11 11.72 6.95
C SER A 83 -18.88 11.67 7.87
N PHE A 84 -18.61 10.53 8.51
CA PHE A 84 -17.41 10.35 9.34
C PHE A 84 -16.13 10.31 8.49
N ALA A 85 -16.15 9.73 7.28
CA ALA A 85 -15.02 9.76 6.35
C ALA A 85 -14.51 11.19 6.10
N LYS A 86 -15.43 12.17 5.96
CA LYS A 86 -15.09 13.60 5.80
C LYS A 86 -14.35 14.17 7.02
N ILE A 87 -14.67 13.73 8.24
CA ILE A 87 -13.94 14.14 9.46
C ILE A 87 -12.49 13.67 9.40
N TYR A 88 -12.24 12.43 8.97
CA TYR A 88 -10.86 11.95 8.85
C TYR A 88 -10.08 12.69 7.76
N SER A 89 -10.74 13.15 6.69
CA SER A 89 -10.11 14.07 5.72
C SER A 89 -9.66 15.37 6.39
N VAL A 90 -10.54 16.01 7.18
CA VAL A 90 -10.19 17.24 7.90
C VAL A 90 -9.10 16.99 8.96
N LEU A 91 -9.13 15.85 9.65
CA LEU A 91 -8.07 15.47 10.60
C LEU A 91 -6.72 15.31 9.89
N ASN A 92 -6.69 14.62 8.75
CA ASN A 92 -5.46 14.45 7.99
C ASN A 92 -4.93 15.81 7.50
N GLU A 93 -5.80 16.66 6.95
CA GLU A 93 -5.43 18.03 6.55
C GLU A 93 -4.77 18.82 7.68
N THR A 94 -5.45 18.85 8.83
CA THR A 94 -5.09 19.70 9.96
C THR A 94 -3.75 19.26 10.56
N LEU A 95 -3.56 17.94 10.74
CA LEU A 95 -2.36 17.41 11.38
C LEU A 95 -1.16 17.34 10.45
N ARG A 96 -1.38 17.27 9.12
CA ARG A 96 -0.32 17.36 8.12
C ARG A 96 0.31 18.75 8.05
N ARG A 97 -0.34 19.78 8.60
CA ARG A 97 0.13 21.18 8.63
C ARG A 97 0.96 21.56 9.87
N GLY A 98 1.31 20.62 10.75
CA GLY A 98 2.11 20.87 11.95
C GLY A 98 3.54 20.33 11.89
N GLY A 99 4.52 21.12 11.41
CA GLY A 99 5.96 20.92 11.66
C GLY A 99 6.82 20.45 10.47
N HIS A 100 8.04 19.96 10.77
CA HIS A 100 9.08 19.56 9.80
C HIS A 100 8.69 18.44 8.81
N TYR A 101 7.55 17.77 8.99
CA TYR A 101 7.19 16.57 8.23
C TYR A 101 5.75 16.65 7.70
N LYS A 102 5.60 16.61 6.37
CA LYS A 102 4.34 16.81 5.63
C LYS A 102 3.60 15.49 5.27
N ASN A 103 3.95 14.37 5.90
CA ASN A 103 3.54 13.04 5.43
C ASN A 103 2.52 12.40 6.39
N GLY A 104 1.24 12.58 6.06
CA GLY A 104 0.11 11.91 6.70
C GLY A 104 -0.82 11.32 5.64
N ALA A 105 -1.18 10.04 5.79
CA ALA A 105 -2.06 9.35 4.86
C ALA A 105 -3.19 8.66 5.65
N ILE A 106 -4.43 8.96 5.27
CA ILE A 106 -5.59 8.20 5.73
C ILE A 106 -6.27 7.56 4.53
N VAL A 107 -6.71 6.32 4.72
CA VAL A 107 -7.55 5.59 3.76
C VAL A 107 -8.81 5.18 4.49
N ALA A 108 -9.96 5.60 3.98
CA ALA A 108 -11.24 5.10 4.46
C ALA A 108 -11.57 3.80 3.72
N HIS A 109 -11.97 2.78 4.46
CA HIS A 109 -12.45 1.50 3.93
C HIS A 109 -13.94 1.33 4.21
N LEU A 110 -14.65 0.78 3.23
CA LEU A 110 -16.04 0.39 3.37
C LEU A 110 -16.31 -0.93 2.62
N ASP A 111 -17.07 -1.82 3.25
CA ASP A 111 -17.48 -3.08 2.63
C ASP A 111 -18.47 -2.83 1.50
N ILE A 112 -18.33 -3.56 0.40
CA ILE A 112 -19.17 -3.39 -0.78
C ILE A 112 -20.67 -3.61 -0.52
N ASN A 113 -21.03 -4.36 0.52
CA ASN A 113 -22.41 -4.65 0.89
C ASN A 113 -23.00 -3.65 1.91
N HIS A 114 -22.24 -2.64 2.33
CA HIS A 114 -22.74 -1.60 3.22
C HIS A 114 -23.81 -0.75 2.49
N ALA A 115 -24.91 -0.37 3.18
CA ALA A 115 -26.02 0.34 2.53
C ALA A 115 -25.61 1.70 1.93
N ASP A 116 -24.60 2.35 2.50
CA ASP A 116 -24.05 3.63 2.02
C ASP A 116 -22.91 3.47 0.99
N ILE A 117 -22.66 2.26 0.47
CA ILE A 117 -21.55 2.00 -0.46
C ILE A 117 -21.58 2.91 -1.69
N LEU A 118 -22.78 3.16 -2.24
CA LEU A 118 -22.93 3.98 -3.42
C LEU A 118 -22.54 5.44 -3.14
N GLU A 119 -22.96 6.00 -1.99
CA GLU A 119 -22.57 7.35 -1.57
C GLU A 119 -21.06 7.41 -1.32
N PHE A 120 -20.47 6.36 -0.74
CA PHE A 120 -19.04 6.28 -0.48
C PHE A 120 -18.19 6.30 -1.75
N VAL A 121 -18.53 5.49 -2.76
CA VAL A 121 -17.76 5.42 -4.02
C VAL A 121 -17.97 6.66 -4.88
N GLN A 122 -19.12 7.33 -4.75
CA GLN A 122 -19.43 8.57 -5.47
C GLN A 122 -18.97 9.85 -4.77
N LEU A 123 -18.46 9.76 -3.53
CA LEU A 123 -17.89 10.90 -2.80
C LEU A 123 -16.83 11.61 -3.67
N SER A 124 -16.94 12.92 -3.84
CA SER A 124 -16.00 13.64 -4.71
C SER A 124 -14.66 13.89 -4.00
N ARG A 125 -13.58 14.06 -4.78
CA ARG A 125 -12.27 14.48 -4.23
C ARG A 125 -12.36 15.80 -3.47
N SER A 126 -13.18 16.75 -3.93
CA SER A 126 -13.33 18.06 -3.28
C SER A 126 -14.00 17.97 -1.90
N GLU A 127 -14.87 16.99 -1.69
CA GLU A 127 -15.54 16.80 -0.39
C GLU A 127 -14.65 16.10 0.65
N ALA A 128 -13.65 15.33 0.22
CA ALA A 128 -12.72 14.63 1.10
C ALA A 128 -11.31 14.51 0.48
N PRO A 129 -10.62 15.63 0.23
CA PRO A 129 -9.40 15.66 -0.59
C PRO A 129 -8.19 14.96 0.07
N TRP A 130 -8.27 14.75 1.37
CA TRP A 130 -7.15 14.26 2.18
C TRP A 130 -7.29 12.80 2.60
N ILE A 131 -8.26 12.07 2.06
CA ILE A 131 -8.33 10.62 2.20
C ILE A 131 -8.30 9.94 0.84
N LYS A 132 -7.80 8.70 0.84
CA LYS A 132 -8.11 7.75 -0.23
C LYS A 132 -9.27 6.86 0.20
N ARG A 133 -9.88 6.18 -0.76
CA ARG A 133 -11.05 5.32 -0.53
C ARG A 133 -10.76 3.93 -1.04
N CYS A 134 -11.08 2.94 -0.22
CA CYS A 134 -10.94 1.54 -0.55
C CYS A 134 -12.27 0.82 -0.33
N VAL A 135 -12.64 -0.02 -1.29
CA VAL A 135 -13.78 -0.92 -1.17
C VAL A 135 -13.28 -2.31 -0.83
N ASP A 136 -13.77 -2.86 0.27
CA ASP A 136 -13.50 -4.23 0.69
C ASP A 136 -14.56 -5.17 0.11
N LEU A 137 -14.13 -6.23 -0.58
CA LEU A 137 -15.03 -7.18 -1.24
C LEU A 137 -14.47 -8.61 -1.31
N ASP A 138 -15.38 -9.56 -1.55
CA ASP A 138 -15.06 -10.91 -2.01
C ASP A 138 -15.92 -11.27 -3.24
N ALA A 139 -15.68 -12.45 -3.83
CA ALA A 139 -16.41 -12.88 -5.02
C ALA A 139 -17.92 -13.05 -4.78
N GLY A 140 -18.33 -13.48 -3.59
CA GLY A 140 -19.74 -13.65 -3.24
C GLY A 140 -20.45 -12.30 -3.13
N LEU A 141 -19.85 -11.35 -2.41
CA LEU A 141 -20.36 -10.00 -2.26
C LEU A 141 -20.38 -9.26 -3.60
N TRP A 142 -19.31 -9.37 -4.41
CA TRP A 142 -19.30 -8.83 -5.76
C TRP A 142 -20.48 -9.37 -6.57
N ASN A 143 -20.69 -10.68 -6.61
CA ASN A 143 -21.79 -11.27 -7.38
C ASN A 143 -23.17 -10.80 -6.90
N ALA A 144 -23.36 -10.64 -5.59
CA ALA A 144 -24.61 -10.15 -5.01
C ALA A 144 -24.84 -8.63 -5.19
N THR A 145 -23.80 -7.87 -5.52
CA THR A 145 -23.87 -6.41 -5.66
C THR A 145 -24.59 -6.02 -6.95
N ASP A 146 -25.44 -5.00 -6.86
CA ASP A 146 -26.20 -4.49 -8.00
C ASP A 146 -25.30 -3.84 -9.07
N ALA A 147 -25.84 -3.75 -10.29
CA ALA A 147 -25.11 -3.22 -11.43
C ALA A 147 -24.65 -1.77 -11.23
N ARG A 148 -25.45 -0.92 -10.58
CA ARG A 148 -25.16 0.50 -10.43
C ARG A 148 -23.96 0.72 -9.51
N VAL A 149 -23.86 -0.02 -8.42
CA VAL A 149 -22.69 0.02 -7.51
C VAL A 149 -21.44 -0.49 -8.23
N LYS A 150 -21.53 -1.61 -8.96
CA LYS A 150 -20.40 -2.13 -9.77
C LYS A 150 -19.89 -1.10 -10.77
N ASP A 151 -20.79 -0.47 -11.51
CA ASP A 151 -20.44 0.51 -12.53
C ASP A 151 -19.77 1.76 -11.91
N ALA A 152 -20.26 2.20 -10.74
CA ALA A 152 -19.63 3.31 -9.98
C ALA A 152 -18.23 2.94 -9.46
N ILE A 153 -18.05 1.72 -8.95
CA ILE A 153 -16.74 1.21 -8.52
C ILE A 153 -15.77 1.17 -9.70
N LEU A 154 -16.19 0.61 -10.85
CA LEU A 154 -15.34 0.51 -12.04
C LEU A 154 -14.88 1.89 -12.54
N LEU A 155 -15.78 2.87 -12.53
CA LEU A 155 -15.44 4.26 -12.85
C LEU A 155 -14.38 4.82 -11.87
N GLY A 156 -14.59 4.61 -10.57
CA GLY A 156 -13.66 5.06 -9.54
C GLY A 156 -12.29 4.37 -9.58
N VAL A 157 -12.23 3.08 -9.92
CA VAL A 157 -10.96 2.36 -10.12
C VAL A 157 -10.23 2.91 -11.33
N LYS A 158 -10.96 3.14 -12.43
CA LYS A 158 -10.39 3.70 -13.67
C LYS A 158 -9.79 5.10 -13.45
N SER A 159 -10.46 5.96 -12.68
CA SER A 159 -9.97 7.32 -12.34
C SER A 159 -8.92 7.35 -11.22
N GLY A 160 -8.60 6.19 -10.61
CA GLY A 160 -7.65 6.11 -9.49
C GLY A 160 -8.21 6.61 -8.15
N ASP A 161 -9.52 6.80 -8.05
CA ASP A 161 -10.23 7.28 -6.86
C ASP A 161 -10.58 6.19 -5.86
N ILE A 162 -10.79 4.98 -6.36
CA ILE A 162 -11.21 3.81 -5.59
C ILE A 162 -10.17 2.71 -5.75
N TRP A 163 -9.70 2.21 -4.61
CA TRP A 163 -8.90 1.00 -4.54
C TRP A 163 -9.77 -0.18 -4.13
N LEU A 164 -9.36 -1.40 -4.51
CA LEU A 164 -10.07 -2.62 -4.13
C LEU A 164 -9.20 -3.47 -3.21
N ASN A 165 -9.81 -4.05 -2.19
CA ASN A 165 -9.13 -4.94 -1.25
C ASN A 165 -9.96 -6.20 -1.02
N LYS A 166 -9.31 -7.37 -1.13
CA LYS A 166 -10.00 -8.63 -0.83
C LYS A 166 -10.23 -8.75 0.67
N ILE A 167 -11.44 -9.12 1.07
CA ILE A 167 -11.73 -9.47 2.46
C ILE A 167 -10.97 -10.74 2.82
N LYS A 168 -10.29 -10.74 3.97
CA LYS A 168 -9.52 -11.88 4.48
C LYS A 168 -9.91 -12.22 5.92
N TYR A 169 -9.81 -13.50 6.23
CA TYR A 169 -10.03 -14.05 7.56
C TYR A 169 -8.85 -14.92 7.98
N GLU A 170 -8.51 -14.87 9.26
CA GLU A 170 -7.54 -15.74 9.89
C GLU A 170 -8.17 -16.33 11.16
N ASN A 171 -8.19 -17.67 11.27
CA ASN A 171 -8.80 -18.37 12.40
C ASN A 171 -10.25 -17.92 12.69
N GLY A 172 -11.03 -17.65 11.63
CA GLY A 172 -12.42 -17.20 11.72
C GLY A 172 -12.59 -15.73 12.11
N LYS A 173 -11.52 -14.96 12.32
CA LYS A 173 -11.56 -13.52 12.59
C LYS A 173 -11.13 -12.74 11.36
N ARG A 174 -11.83 -11.64 11.06
CA ARG A 174 -11.46 -10.78 9.95
C ARG A 174 -10.13 -10.07 10.25
N VAL A 175 -9.29 -9.97 9.23
CA VAL A 175 -8.12 -9.11 9.20
C VAL A 175 -8.32 -8.08 8.08
N TYR A 176 -7.79 -6.89 8.27
CA TYR A 176 -8.20 -5.70 7.53
C TYR A 176 -7.00 -5.10 6.79
N GLY A 177 -7.22 -4.62 5.56
CA GLY A 177 -6.18 -3.98 4.76
C GLY A 177 -5.71 -2.67 5.39
N ASN A 178 -4.40 -2.43 5.36
CA ASN A 178 -3.76 -1.17 5.75
C ASN A 178 -3.84 -0.12 4.64
N VAL A 179 -3.15 1.02 4.83
CA VAL A 179 -3.13 2.15 3.90
C VAL A 179 -2.71 1.76 2.48
N CYS A 180 -1.63 0.99 2.30
CA CYS A 180 -1.14 0.66 0.97
C CYS A 180 -1.67 -0.68 0.45
N LEU A 181 -2.54 -1.37 1.20
CA LEU A 181 -3.20 -2.63 0.83
C LEU A 181 -2.28 -3.86 0.69
N GLU A 182 -1.04 -3.78 1.14
CA GLU A 182 -0.09 -4.90 1.20
C GLU A 182 -0.11 -5.65 2.53
N VAL A 183 -0.61 -5.03 3.62
CA VAL A 183 -0.62 -5.61 4.96
C VAL A 183 -2.03 -5.80 5.48
N TYR A 184 -2.34 -7.02 5.92
CA TYR A 184 -3.57 -7.32 6.68
C TYR A 184 -3.29 -7.40 8.18
N LEU A 185 -4.04 -6.63 8.97
CA LEU A 185 -3.86 -6.45 10.41
C LEU A 185 -5.20 -6.55 11.16
N PRO A 186 -5.19 -6.98 12.43
CA PRO A 186 -6.29 -6.65 13.33
C PRO A 186 -6.35 -5.13 13.58
N SER A 187 -7.45 -4.64 14.18
CA SER A 187 -7.50 -3.25 14.64
C SER A 187 -6.33 -2.94 15.57
N ARG A 188 -5.71 -1.77 15.41
CA ARG A 188 -4.53 -1.27 16.13
C ARG A 188 -3.22 -2.06 15.90
N GLY A 189 -3.20 -3.01 14.98
CA GLY A 189 -1.96 -3.67 14.54
C GLY A 189 -1.04 -2.73 13.76
N THR A 190 0.25 -3.04 13.72
CA THR A 190 1.29 -2.13 13.20
C THR A 190 2.11 -2.73 12.07
N CYS A 191 2.30 -2.00 10.99
CA CYS A 191 3.07 -2.46 9.85
C CYS A 191 4.58 -2.19 10.05
N LEU A 192 5.38 -3.25 10.19
CA LEU A 192 6.84 -3.24 10.25
C LEU A 192 7.42 -3.92 9.00
N LEU A 193 8.04 -3.13 8.12
CA LEU A 193 8.46 -3.59 6.79
C LEU A 193 9.95 -3.37 6.52
N GLN A 194 10.51 -4.30 5.75
CA GLN A 194 11.73 -4.07 4.98
C GLN A 194 11.76 -4.95 3.73
N HIS A 195 12.76 -4.76 2.88
CA HIS A 195 12.82 -5.42 1.58
C HIS A 195 14.17 -6.07 1.33
N VAL A 196 14.16 -7.22 0.68
CA VAL A 196 15.35 -7.76 0.03
C VAL A 196 15.66 -6.90 -1.20
N ASN A 197 16.90 -6.40 -1.29
CA ASN A 197 17.39 -5.72 -2.48
C ASN A 197 17.87 -6.77 -3.49
N LEU A 198 16.97 -7.22 -4.38
CA LEU A 198 17.29 -8.22 -5.39
C LEU A 198 18.35 -7.73 -6.39
N GLY A 199 18.39 -6.43 -6.68
CA GLY A 199 19.39 -5.84 -7.58
C GLY A 199 20.82 -5.88 -7.01
N ALA A 200 20.97 -6.01 -5.69
CA ALA A 200 22.25 -6.17 -5.03
C ALA A 200 22.69 -7.64 -4.90
N CYS A 201 21.83 -8.60 -5.24
CA CYS A 201 22.09 -10.03 -5.05
C CYS A 201 22.74 -10.65 -6.29
N GLN A 202 23.73 -11.50 -6.10
CA GLN A 202 23.98 -12.62 -7.01
C GLN A 202 23.08 -13.80 -6.66
N ILE A 203 22.90 -14.77 -7.56
CA ILE A 203 22.07 -15.97 -7.33
C ILE A 203 22.36 -16.66 -5.98
N PRO A 204 23.62 -16.87 -5.56
CA PRO A 204 23.92 -17.48 -4.25
C PRO A 204 23.48 -16.62 -3.06
N ASP A 205 23.49 -15.29 -3.22
CA ASP A 205 23.20 -14.33 -2.14
C ASP A 205 21.70 -14.24 -1.84
N ILE A 206 20.82 -14.55 -2.81
CA ILE A 206 19.37 -14.38 -2.67
C ILE A 206 18.87 -15.10 -1.42
N LYS A 207 19.22 -16.38 -1.23
CA LYS A 207 18.81 -17.14 -0.04
C LYS A 207 19.27 -16.46 1.26
N GLU A 208 20.52 -16.03 1.31
CA GLU A 208 21.09 -15.36 2.49
C GLU A 208 20.41 -14.02 2.76
N ALA A 209 20.12 -13.24 1.72
CA ALA A 209 19.44 -11.95 1.84
C ALA A 209 18.02 -12.11 2.42
N PHE A 210 17.26 -13.13 2.00
CA PHE A 210 15.96 -13.43 2.61
C PHE A 210 16.09 -13.87 4.07
N ALA A 211 17.07 -14.72 4.39
CA ALA A 211 17.30 -15.18 5.76
C ALA A 211 17.67 -14.01 6.69
N LYS A 212 18.60 -13.16 6.25
CA LYS A 212 19.03 -11.96 6.96
C LYS A 212 17.87 -10.98 7.13
N GLY A 213 17.14 -10.70 6.05
CA GLY A 213 15.99 -9.79 6.08
C GLY A 213 14.89 -10.28 7.02
N MET A 214 14.59 -11.57 7.07
CA MET A 214 13.58 -12.03 8.03
C MET A 214 14.07 -11.95 9.48
N SER A 215 15.33 -12.34 9.72
CA SER A 215 15.92 -12.32 11.06
C SER A 215 15.93 -10.91 11.63
N GLU A 216 16.42 -9.93 10.87
CA GLU A 216 16.46 -8.52 11.30
C GLU A 216 15.05 -7.99 11.65
N LEU A 217 14.03 -8.31 10.84
CA LEU A 217 12.64 -7.92 11.14
C LEU A 217 12.12 -8.55 12.43
N CYS A 218 12.30 -9.85 12.57
CA CYS A 218 11.77 -10.60 13.71
C CYS A 218 12.45 -10.19 15.02
N GLU A 219 13.75 -9.90 14.99
CA GLU A 219 14.49 -9.38 16.14
C GLU A 219 14.06 -7.96 16.50
N LEU A 220 13.86 -7.10 15.50
CA LEU A 220 13.41 -5.73 15.69
C LEU A 220 12.01 -5.68 16.30
N HIS A 221 11.08 -6.45 15.76
CA HIS A 221 9.67 -6.50 16.16
C HIS A 221 9.47 -6.58 17.68
N GLY A 222 10.21 -7.47 18.35
CA GLY A 222 10.11 -7.68 19.80
C GLY A 222 10.63 -6.53 20.66
N ARG A 223 11.36 -5.57 20.11
CA ARG A 223 12.12 -4.54 20.85
C ARG A 223 11.73 -3.11 20.52
N THR A 224 10.79 -2.90 19.61
CA THR A 224 10.36 -1.56 19.15
C THR A 224 9.66 -0.75 20.24
N GLY A 225 9.05 -1.41 21.23
CA GLY A 225 8.27 -0.76 22.29
C GLY A 225 6.94 -0.17 21.84
N VAL A 226 6.45 -0.49 20.62
CA VAL A 226 5.23 0.11 20.05
C VAL A 226 4.00 -0.01 20.95
N GLY A 227 3.85 -1.13 21.66
CA GLY A 227 2.73 -1.34 22.59
C GLY A 227 2.76 -0.45 23.84
N ALA A 228 3.91 0.12 24.19
CA ALA A 228 4.03 0.99 25.36
C ALA A 228 3.30 2.34 25.19
N THR A 229 2.87 2.68 23.98
CA THR A 229 2.04 3.88 23.75
C THR A 229 0.63 3.74 24.31
N GLY A 230 0.16 2.52 24.52
CA GLY A 230 -1.24 2.21 24.85
C GLY A 230 -2.21 2.36 23.69
N GLU A 231 -1.75 2.80 22.51
CA GLU A 231 -2.58 2.93 21.31
C GLU A 231 -2.45 1.73 20.38
N TYR A 232 -1.22 1.26 20.17
CA TYR A 232 -0.94 0.11 19.31
C TYR A 232 -1.02 -1.20 20.08
N LEU A 233 -1.32 -2.28 19.35
CA LEU A 233 -1.22 -3.61 19.92
C LEU A 233 0.23 -3.91 20.32
N PRO A 234 0.45 -4.55 21.47
CA PRO A 234 1.77 -5.00 21.88
C PRO A 234 2.27 -6.14 20.97
N SER A 235 3.60 -6.24 20.82
CA SER A 235 4.26 -7.21 19.95
C SER A 235 4.06 -8.68 20.37
N ASP A 236 3.62 -8.92 21.60
CA ASP A 236 3.23 -10.25 22.05
C ASP A 236 1.93 -10.75 21.40
N THR A 237 1.05 -9.82 21.03
CA THR A 237 -0.26 -10.03 20.42
C THR A 237 -0.21 -9.79 18.91
N ASP A 238 0.40 -8.70 18.46
CA ASP A 238 0.58 -8.35 17.05
C ASP A 238 1.80 -9.05 16.45
N ARG A 239 1.75 -10.38 16.30
CA ARG A 239 2.85 -11.23 15.86
C ARG A 239 3.04 -11.25 14.34
N GLN A 240 3.30 -10.11 13.71
CA GLN A 240 3.56 -10.06 12.27
C GLN A 240 4.67 -9.08 11.88
N VAL A 241 5.24 -9.34 10.71
CA VAL A 241 6.22 -8.49 10.02
C VAL A 241 5.96 -8.59 8.51
N GLY A 242 6.53 -7.69 7.71
CA GLY A 242 6.45 -7.79 6.25
C GLY A 242 7.80 -7.65 5.56
N LEU A 243 8.40 -8.79 5.20
CA LEU A 243 9.53 -8.85 4.30
C LEU A 243 9.03 -8.83 2.84
N GLY A 244 9.38 -7.77 2.13
CA GLY A 244 9.15 -7.66 0.69
C GLY A 244 10.44 -7.77 -0.11
N MET A 245 10.40 -7.28 -1.34
CA MET A 245 11.55 -7.21 -2.22
C MET A 245 11.47 -5.98 -3.12
N LEU A 246 12.62 -5.55 -3.63
CA LEU A 246 12.74 -4.53 -4.67
C LEU A 246 13.87 -4.89 -5.64
N GLY A 247 13.93 -4.22 -6.79
CA GLY A 247 15.00 -4.39 -7.76
C GLY A 247 14.91 -5.66 -8.59
N LEU A 248 13.70 -6.24 -8.77
CA LEU A 248 13.56 -7.44 -9.58
C LEU A 248 14.03 -7.21 -11.03
N ALA A 249 13.67 -6.08 -11.64
CA ALA A 249 14.08 -5.79 -13.01
C ALA A 249 15.61 -5.71 -13.15
N ASN A 250 16.30 -5.18 -12.13
CA ASN A 250 17.77 -5.13 -12.09
C ASN A 250 18.35 -6.56 -12.03
N LEU A 251 17.83 -7.41 -11.16
CA LEU A 251 18.27 -8.81 -11.05
C LEU A 251 18.09 -9.57 -12.38
N LEU A 252 16.92 -9.42 -13.01
CA LEU A 252 16.63 -10.06 -14.29
C LEU A 252 17.58 -9.57 -15.40
N LYS A 253 17.85 -8.26 -15.43
CA LYS A 253 18.83 -7.64 -16.34
C LYS A 253 20.23 -8.22 -16.14
N THR A 254 20.71 -8.36 -14.91
CA THR A 254 22.05 -8.91 -14.61
C THR A 254 22.26 -10.29 -15.24
N TYR A 255 21.21 -11.10 -15.31
CA TYR A 255 21.27 -12.46 -15.85
C TYR A 255 20.75 -12.59 -17.29
N ASN A 256 20.36 -11.48 -17.93
CA ASN A 256 19.76 -11.44 -19.27
C ASN A 256 18.51 -12.33 -19.38
N ILE A 257 17.61 -12.19 -18.41
CA ILE A 257 16.33 -12.89 -18.33
C ILE A 257 15.23 -11.87 -18.61
N SER A 258 14.30 -12.16 -19.52
CA SER A 258 13.11 -11.32 -19.69
C SER A 258 12.04 -11.65 -18.65
N TYR A 259 11.18 -10.69 -18.34
CA TYR A 259 10.00 -10.88 -17.49
C TYR A 259 9.13 -12.06 -17.97
N LYS A 260 8.92 -12.17 -19.29
CA LYS A 260 8.18 -13.28 -19.90
C LYS A 260 8.78 -14.64 -19.54
N THR A 261 10.07 -14.82 -19.83
CA THR A 261 10.78 -16.08 -19.53
C THR A 261 10.78 -16.36 -18.03
N PHE A 262 10.91 -15.32 -17.20
CA PHE A 262 10.88 -15.48 -15.75
C PHE A 262 9.51 -15.93 -15.24
N GLY A 263 8.41 -15.33 -15.72
CA GLY A 263 7.04 -15.72 -15.35
C GLY A 263 6.71 -17.17 -15.73
N GLU A 264 7.11 -17.59 -16.94
CA GLU A 264 6.98 -18.99 -17.38
C GLU A 264 7.80 -19.95 -16.50
N THR A 265 8.99 -19.52 -16.07
CA THR A 265 9.89 -20.31 -15.22
C THR A 265 9.36 -20.42 -13.78
N LEU A 266 8.87 -19.32 -13.20
CA LEU A 266 8.26 -19.32 -11.87
C LEU A 266 7.08 -20.29 -11.82
N ALA A 267 6.22 -20.31 -12.85
CA ALA A 267 5.11 -21.25 -12.94
C ALA A 267 5.57 -22.72 -12.90
N LYS A 268 6.67 -23.06 -13.61
CA LYS A 268 7.27 -24.41 -13.55
C LYS A 268 7.78 -24.74 -12.14
N VAL A 269 8.49 -23.82 -11.51
CA VAL A 269 9.05 -23.99 -10.16
C VAL A 269 7.96 -24.15 -9.10
N ASN A 270 6.88 -23.37 -9.19
CA ASN A 270 5.70 -23.48 -8.33
C ASN A 270 4.98 -24.82 -8.54
N ALA A 271 4.90 -25.30 -9.79
CA ALA A 271 4.35 -26.61 -10.12
C ALA A 271 5.28 -27.80 -9.78
N GLY A 272 6.46 -27.56 -9.17
CA GLY A 272 7.43 -28.61 -8.83
C GLY A 272 8.13 -29.24 -10.04
N GLN A 273 8.10 -28.58 -11.19
CA GLN A 273 8.73 -29.04 -12.42
C GLN A 273 10.20 -28.59 -12.50
N SER A 274 10.99 -29.25 -13.33
CA SER A 274 12.36 -28.83 -13.60
C SER A 274 12.39 -27.49 -14.35
N ALA A 275 13.32 -26.63 -13.93
CA ALA A 275 13.57 -25.34 -14.54
C ALA A 275 15.09 -25.16 -14.62
N GLU A 276 15.61 -25.13 -15.85
CA GLU A 276 17.05 -25.07 -16.12
C GLU A 276 17.51 -23.66 -16.52
N GLY A 277 18.83 -23.49 -16.62
CA GLY A 277 19.45 -22.23 -17.01
C GLY A 277 19.38 -21.14 -15.94
N LYS A 278 19.76 -19.92 -16.31
CA LYS A 278 19.84 -18.78 -15.39
C LYS A 278 18.48 -18.43 -14.78
N ALA A 279 17.41 -18.47 -15.59
CA ALA A 279 16.05 -18.22 -15.10
C ALA A 279 15.63 -19.24 -14.04
N GLY A 280 15.87 -20.53 -14.30
CA GLY A 280 15.60 -21.59 -13.32
C GLY A 280 16.40 -21.42 -12.03
N ALA A 281 17.69 -21.08 -12.14
CA ALA A 281 18.54 -20.84 -10.98
C ALA A 281 18.06 -19.65 -10.11
N VAL A 282 17.65 -18.53 -10.75
CA VAL A 282 17.06 -17.39 -10.03
C VAL A 282 15.74 -17.78 -9.36
N ALA A 283 14.83 -18.45 -10.09
CA ALA A 283 13.52 -18.84 -9.57
C ALA A 283 13.62 -19.83 -8.39
N TRP A 284 14.53 -20.82 -8.46
CA TRP A 284 14.78 -21.75 -7.36
C TRP A 284 15.45 -21.06 -6.16
N SER A 285 16.39 -20.15 -6.38
CA SER A 285 17.02 -19.41 -5.29
C SER A 285 16.02 -18.49 -4.58
N LEU A 286 15.10 -17.87 -5.32
CA LEU A 286 14.00 -17.09 -4.76
C LEU A 286 13.08 -17.97 -3.91
N LYS A 287 12.64 -19.13 -4.43
CA LYS A 287 11.81 -20.08 -3.68
C LYS A 287 12.49 -20.55 -2.39
N LEU A 288 13.76 -20.95 -2.47
CA LEU A 288 14.52 -21.38 -1.31
C LEU A 288 14.74 -20.24 -0.30
N GLY A 289 14.94 -19.00 -0.77
CA GLY A 289 15.02 -17.81 0.07
C GLY A 289 13.72 -17.57 0.83
N VAL A 290 12.58 -17.59 0.12
CA VAL A 290 11.24 -17.45 0.71
C VAL A 290 10.97 -18.56 1.74
N GLU A 291 11.25 -19.82 1.42
CA GLU A 291 11.09 -20.94 2.36
C GLU A 291 11.99 -20.80 3.60
N THR A 292 13.24 -20.34 3.41
CA THR A 292 14.18 -20.09 4.51
C THR A 292 13.68 -18.97 5.41
N ALA A 293 13.26 -17.84 4.85
CA ALA A 293 12.66 -16.75 5.59
C ALA A 293 11.38 -17.19 6.33
N ALA A 294 10.51 -17.97 5.68
CA ALA A 294 9.29 -18.48 6.31
C ALA A 294 9.61 -19.33 7.56
N ASN A 295 10.65 -20.17 7.49
CA ASN A 295 11.08 -20.96 8.64
C ASN A 295 11.58 -20.10 9.81
N ILE A 296 12.33 -19.03 9.52
CA ILE A 296 12.77 -18.06 10.54
C ILE A 296 11.56 -17.36 11.17
N ALA A 297 10.62 -16.88 10.35
CA ALA A 297 9.40 -16.24 10.84
C ALA A 297 8.60 -17.16 11.79
N ARG A 298 8.47 -18.45 11.43
CA ARG A 298 7.82 -19.45 12.29
C ARG A 298 8.56 -19.71 13.60
N GLN A 299 9.89 -19.73 13.58
CA GLN A 299 10.70 -19.86 14.81
C GLN A 299 10.47 -18.67 15.77
N HIS A 300 10.14 -17.50 15.23
CA HIS A 300 9.74 -16.31 16.00
C HIS A 300 8.24 -16.22 16.28
N ASN A 301 7.45 -17.26 15.94
CA ASN A 301 6.00 -17.31 16.11
C ASN A 301 5.23 -16.22 15.36
N MET A 302 5.74 -15.77 14.21
CA MET A 302 5.02 -14.82 13.36
C MET A 302 3.84 -15.52 12.69
N VAL A 303 2.67 -14.86 12.69
CA VAL A 303 1.46 -15.32 12.01
C VAL A 303 1.41 -14.86 10.55
N ARG A 304 2.09 -13.74 10.24
CA ARG A 304 2.29 -13.22 8.88
C ARG A 304 3.68 -12.56 8.78
N ALA A 305 4.30 -12.68 7.62
CA ALA A 305 5.73 -12.40 7.45
C ALA A 305 6.09 -11.75 6.10
N PHE A 306 5.26 -11.87 5.07
CA PHE A 306 5.59 -11.39 3.72
C PHE A 306 4.60 -10.34 3.23
N ALA A 307 5.10 -9.26 2.66
CA ALA A 307 4.28 -8.20 2.05
C ALA A 307 5.08 -7.49 0.95
N ILE A 308 4.47 -7.32 -0.23
CA ILE A 308 5.07 -6.53 -1.31
C ILE A 308 4.48 -5.12 -1.22
N ALA A 309 5.22 -4.22 -0.59
CA ALA A 309 4.82 -2.82 -0.42
C ALA A 309 5.30 -1.95 -1.60
N PRO A 310 4.74 -0.75 -1.80
CA PRO A 310 5.31 0.23 -2.70
C PRO A 310 6.66 0.69 -2.15
N THR A 311 7.74 0.59 -2.93
CA THR A 311 9.10 0.84 -2.44
C THR A 311 9.75 2.10 -2.99
N ALA A 312 9.00 3.05 -3.58
CA ALA A 312 9.58 4.20 -4.30
C ALA A 312 10.72 4.90 -3.52
N SER A 313 10.47 5.29 -2.27
CA SER A 313 11.51 5.95 -1.45
C SER A 313 12.69 5.04 -1.09
N CYS A 314 12.46 3.74 -0.86
CA CYS A 314 13.51 2.77 -0.55
C CYS A 314 14.37 2.46 -1.78
N SER A 315 13.72 2.36 -2.96
CA SER A 315 14.32 2.13 -4.27
C SER A 315 15.35 3.20 -4.59
N TYR A 316 15.02 4.48 -4.42
CA TYR A 316 15.93 5.61 -4.65
C TYR A 316 17.24 5.56 -3.85
N ARG A 317 17.22 4.95 -2.65
CA ARG A 317 18.42 4.77 -1.82
C ARG A 317 19.15 3.45 -2.04
N SER A 318 18.55 2.54 -2.83
CA SER A 318 19.08 1.20 -3.05
C SER A 318 19.87 1.15 -4.34
N LYS A 319 21.04 0.49 -4.31
CA LYS A 319 21.92 0.34 -5.47
C LYS A 319 22.04 -1.12 -5.89
N ASP A 320 22.11 -1.35 -7.19
CA ASP A 320 22.39 -2.66 -7.77
C ASP A 320 23.90 -2.96 -7.81
N LEU A 321 24.28 -4.14 -8.32
CA LEU A 321 25.68 -4.54 -8.45
C LEU A 321 26.53 -3.64 -9.36
N GLU A 322 25.91 -2.86 -10.25
CA GLU A 322 26.57 -1.93 -11.17
C GLU A 322 26.54 -0.48 -10.67
N GLY A 323 25.89 -0.22 -9.53
CA GLY A 323 25.76 1.12 -8.95
C GLY A 323 24.56 1.91 -9.48
N ASN A 324 23.70 1.32 -10.31
CA ASN A 324 22.44 1.95 -10.70
C ASN A 324 21.45 1.91 -9.53
N THR A 325 20.47 2.79 -9.56
CA THR A 325 19.34 2.75 -8.63
C THR A 325 18.52 1.47 -8.86
N CYS A 326 18.11 0.81 -7.80
CA CYS A 326 17.24 -0.36 -7.93
C CYS A 326 15.82 0.07 -8.28
N THR A 327 15.18 -0.66 -9.18
CA THR A 327 13.77 -0.48 -9.53
C THR A 327 12.84 -0.74 -8.34
N PRO A 328 11.66 -0.09 -8.29
CA PRO A 328 10.67 -0.38 -7.27
C PRO A 328 10.18 -1.84 -7.34
N GLU A 329 10.01 -2.46 -6.18
CA GLU A 329 9.37 -3.77 -5.97
C GLU A 329 9.68 -4.86 -7.03
N ILE A 330 8.64 -5.48 -7.59
CA ILE A 330 8.71 -6.54 -8.59
C ILE A 330 8.24 -6.11 -9.99
N ALA A 331 7.49 -5.01 -10.12
CA ALA A 331 7.03 -4.53 -11.41
C ALA A 331 8.17 -3.97 -12.26
N PRO A 332 8.10 -4.10 -13.60
CA PRO A 332 9.02 -3.37 -14.47
C PRO A 332 8.78 -1.86 -14.30
N PRO A 333 9.85 -1.05 -14.25
CA PRO A 333 9.68 0.39 -14.13
C PRO A 333 9.05 0.97 -15.39
N ILE A 334 8.40 2.12 -15.24
CA ILE A 334 7.77 2.84 -16.36
C ILE A 334 8.82 3.35 -17.36
N SER A 335 9.96 3.83 -16.84
CA SER A 335 11.10 4.32 -17.61
C SER A 335 12.39 3.76 -17.02
N GLN A 336 13.48 3.79 -17.79
CA GLN A 336 14.82 3.40 -17.32
C GLN A 336 15.44 4.45 -16.41
N SER A 337 14.92 5.67 -16.40
CA SER A 337 15.32 6.71 -15.44
C SER A 337 14.13 7.56 -15.04
N VAL A 338 14.25 8.20 -13.87
CA VAL A 338 13.25 9.10 -13.30
C VAL A 338 13.97 10.32 -12.72
N ASP A 339 13.48 11.50 -13.08
CA ASP A 339 13.84 12.76 -12.42
C ASP A 339 12.81 13.05 -11.34
N ARG A 340 13.28 13.42 -10.14
CA ARG A 340 12.43 13.89 -9.05
C ARG A 340 12.83 15.29 -8.63
N ASP A 341 11.90 16.23 -8.79
CA ASP A 341 12.04 17.52 -8.14
C ASP A 341 11.70 17.37 -6.66
N SER A 342 12.65 17.66 -5.79
CA SER A 342 12.40 17.84 -4.38
C SER A 342 12.51 19.33 -4.07
N GLY A 343 11.44 19.93 -3.52
CA GLY A 343 11.44 21.36 -3.18
C GLY A 343 12.52 21.81 -2.17
N THR A 344 13.36 20.89 -1.68
CA THR A 344 14.49 21.16 -0.77
C THR A 344 15.86 20.82 -1.36
N PHE A 345 15.98 19.80 -2.23
CA PHE A 345 17.26 19.35 -2.80
C PHE A 345 17.38 19.57 -4.31
N GLY A 346 16.36 20.14 -4.96
CA GLY A 346 16.28 20.30 -6.40
C GLY A 346 15.95 18.99 -7.12
N VAL A 347 16.21 18.96 -8.43
CA VAL A 347 15.96 17.80 -9.28
C VAL A 347 17.05 16.75 -9.08
N GLU A 348 16.68 15.60 -8.54
CA GLU A 348 17.52 14.41 -8.42
C GLU A 348 17.24 13.44 -9.56
N HIS A 349 18.30 12.95 -10.20
CA HIS A 349 18.21 11.99 -11.29
C HIS A 349 18.47 10.57 -10.78
N TYR A 350 17.56 9.64 -11.09
CA TYR A 350 17.66 8.24 -10.74
C TYR A 350 17.69 7.38 -11.99
N ASP A 351 18.84 6.75 -12.26
CA ASP A 351 19.03 5.79 -13.35
C ASP A 351 18.86 4.35 -12.83
N TYR A 352 17.98 3.57 -13.46
CA TYR A 352 17.73 2.17 -13.16
C TYR A 352 18.56 1.21 -14.04
N GLY A 353 19.33 1.74 -14.98
CA GLY A 353 20.10 0.99 -15.97
C GLY A 353 19.22 0.42 -17.09
N ASN A 354 19.82 -0.43 -17.93
CA ASN A 354 19.16 -1.00 -19.10
C ASN A 354 18.20 -2.17 -18.77
N VAL A 355 17.26 -1.94 -17.86
CA VAL A 355 16.20 -2.88 -17.47
C VAL A 355 15.05 -2.87 -18.48
N GLU A 356 14.26 -3.95 -18.53
CA GLU A 356 12.99 -3.94 -19.27
C GLU A 356 11.99 -3.00 -18.60
N ILE A 357 11.31 -2.18 -19.41
CA ILE A 357 10.29 -1.23 -18.94
C ILE A 357 8.89 -1.77 -19.20
N ALA A 358 7.90 -1.26 -18.46
CA ALA A 358 6.51 -1.73 -18.49
C ALA A 358 5.91 -1.81 -19.91
N SER A 359 6.16 -0.80 -20.76
CA SER A 359 5.68 -0.78 -22.14
C SER A 359 6.27 -1.87 -23.04
N LYS A 360 7.48 -2.37 -22.72
CA LYS A 360 8.12 -3.49 -23.44
C LYS A 360 7.70 -4.85 -22.90
N VAL A 361 7.53 -4.96 -21.58
CA VAL A 361 7.12 -6.20 -20.91
C VAL A 361 5.67 -6.55 -21.24
N GLY A 362 4.77 -5.58 -21.17
CA GLY A 362 3.34 -5.79 -21.38
C GLY A 362 2.63 -6.40 -20.17
N TRP A 363 1.33 -6.11 -20.05
CA TRP A 363 0.52 -6.45 -18.86
C TRP A 363 0.51 -7.94 -18.56
N LYS A 364 0.35 -8.78 -19.59
CA LYS A 364 0.24 -10.23 -19.43
C LYS A 364 1.48 -10.85 -18.78
N ASP A 365 2.66 -10.49 -19.24
CA ASP A 365 3.92 -11.08 -18.79
C ASP A 365 4.29 -10.57 -17.39
N TYR A 366 4.08 -9.27 -17.12
CA TYR A 366 4.20 -8.73 -15.76
C TYR A 366 3.20 -9.40 -14.80
N LYS A 367 1.92 -9.45 -15.14
CA LYS A 367 0.89 -10.08 -14.31
C LYS A 367 1.23 -11.53 -14.00
N LYS A 368 1.78 -12.28 -14.98
CA LYS A 368 2.23 -13.65 -14.76
C LYS A 368 3.35 -13.73 -13.71
N VAL A 369 4.36 -12.86 -13.78
CA VAL A 369 5.41 -12.79 -12.75
C VAL A 369 4.82 -12.45 -11.38
N ALA A 370 3.98 -11.41 -11.31
CA ALA A 370 3.33 -11.00 -10.06
C ALA A 370 2.47 -12.11 -9.45
N ASP A 371 1.67 -12.80 -10.26
CA ASP A 371 0.81 -13.90 -9.81
C ASP A 371 1.65 -15.07 -9.28
N GLU A 372 2.71 -15.47 -9.97
CA GLU A 372 3.54 -16.61 -9.56
C GLU A 372 4.40 -16.29 -8.32
N ILE A 373 4.84 -15.04 -8.13
CA ILE A 373 5.48 -14.62 -6.87
C ILE A 373 4.45 -14.66 -5.72
N MET A 374 3.23 -14.16 -5.95
CA MET A 374 2.18 -14.20 -4.94
C MET A 374 1.81 -15.63 -4.55
N ILE A 375 1.69 -16.55 -5.52
CA ILE A 375 1.47 -17.99 -5.25
C ILE A 375 2.62 -18.57 -4.41
N MET A 376 3.87 -18.24 -4.74
CA MET A 376 5.04 -18.71 -4.00
C MET A 376 5.03 -18.23 -2.54
N LEU A 377 4.72 -16.95 -2.32
CA LEU A 377 4.62 -16.38 -0.97
C LEU A 377 3.43 -16.93 -0.20
N ASP A 378 2.27 -17.06 -0.84
CA ASP A 378 1.05 -17.61 -0.24
C ASP A 378 1.22 -19.07 0.17
N GLY A 379 1.98 -19.85 -0.60
CA GLY A 379 2.36 -21.22 -0.26
C GLY A 379 3.10 -21.38 1.07
N THR A 380 3.62 -20.29 1.65
CA THR A 380 4.18 -20.30 3.02
C THR A 380 3.12 -20.25 4.11
N GLY A 381 1.89 -19.81 3.81
CA GLY A 381 0.85 -19.52 4.79
C GLY A 381 1.12 -18.27 5.63
N LEU A 382 2.12 -17.45 5.28
CA LEU A 382 2.51 -16.24 6.02
C LEU A 382 2.37 -14.95 5.19
N LEU A 383 1.71 -15.00 4.03
CA LEU A 383 1.53 -13.84 3.17
C LEU A 383 0.47 -12.88 3.74
N HIS A 384 0.83 -11.60 3.84
CA HIS A 384 -0.17 -10.54 3.93
C HIS A 384 -0.78 -10.27 2.55
N GLY A 385 -0.03 -9.63 1.65
CA GLY A 385 -0.52 -9.20 0.35
C GLY A 385 0.50 -8.42 -0.47
N TYR A 386 0.00 -7.81 -1.55
CA TYR A 386 0.76 -6.97 -2.47
C TYR A 386 -0.08 -5.75 -2.86
N SER A 387 0.48 -4.55 -2.73
CA SER A 387 -0.01 -3.30 -3.33
C SER A 387 0.04 -3.34 -4.86
N PHE A 388 -0.78 -4.19 -5.45
CA PHE A 388 -0.74 -4.49 -6.88
C PHE A 388 -1.32 -3.34 -7.70
N ASN A 389 -0.48 -2.72 -8.54
CA ASN A 389 -0.90 -1.67 -9.46
C ASN A 389 -1.40 -2.26 -10.78
N SER A 390 -2.47 -1.69 -11.32
CA SER A 390 -3.00 -1.97 -12.67
C SER A 390 -2.61 -0.89 -13.67
N TRP A 391 -2.60 -1.21 -14.97
CA TRP A 391 -2.13 -0.30 -16.02
C TRP A 391 -3.29 0.24 -16.86
N SER A 392 -3.71 1.48 -16.60
CA SER A 392 -4.97 2.06 -17.05
C SER A 392 -5.10 2.28 -18.55
N ASP A 393 -3.95 2.40 -19.22
CA ASP A 393 -3.78 2.56 -20.66
C ASP A 393 -3.59 1.21 -21.39
N VAL A 394 -3.58 0.10 -20.64
CA VAL A 394 -3.40 -1.26 -21.18
C VAL A 394 -4.59 -2.18 -20.84
N VAL A 395 -5.17 -2.04 -19.64
CA VAL A 395 -6.30 -2.86 -19.20
C VAL A 395 -7.64 -2.14 -19.43
N THR A 396 -8.69 -2.94 -19.66
CA THR A 396 -10.07 -2.43 -19.67
C THR A 396 -10.69 -2.69 -18.31
N TYR A 397 -11.05 -1.63 -17.57
CA TYR A 397 -11.75 -1.75 -16.28
C TYR A 397 -13.23 -2.06 -16.50
N ASP A 398 -13.53 -3.32 -16.80
CA ASP A 398 -14.87 -3.87 -16.84
C ASP A 398 -15.09 -4.89 -15.72
N ARG A 399 -16.28 -5.50 -15.68
CA ARG A 399 -16.62 -6.50 -14.66
C ARG A 399 -15.74 -7.75 -14.76
N ASN A 400 -15.39 -8.16 -15.98
CA ASN A 400 -14.54 -9.32 -16.20
C ASN A 400 -13.13 -9.08 -15.63
N PHE A 401 -12.59 -7.88 -15.75
CA PHE A 401 -11.32 -7.52 -15.12
C PHE A 401 -11.35 -7.69 -13.59
N VAL A 402 -12.41 -7.22 -12.93
CA VAL A 402 -12.57 -7.39 -11.47
C VAL A 402 -12.77 -8.86 -11.11
N GLU A 403 -13.53 -9.61 -11.89
CA GLU A 403 -13.77 -11.05 -11.69
C GLU A 403 -12.48 -11.87 -11.86
N GLU A 404 -11.69 -11.59 -12.88
CA GLU A 404 -10.35 -12.16 -13.08
C GLU A 404 -9.41 -11.82 -11.93
N TRP A 405 -9.43 -10.56 -11.46
CA TRP A 405 -8.65 -10.15 -10.28
C TRP A 405 -9.10 -10.90 -9.03
N LEU A 406 -10.41 -11.05 -8.79
CA LEU A 406 -10.97 -11.80 -7.65
C LEU A 406 -10.51 -13.27 -7.64
N LEU A 407 -10.40 -13.89 -8.82
CA LEU A 407 -9.89 -15.26 -8.99
C LEU A 407 -8.36 -15.38 -8.93
N SER A 408 -7.64 -14.27 -9.17
CA SER A 408 -6.17 -14.26 -9.15
C SER A 408 -5.60 -14.32 -7.73
N PRO A 409 -4.31 -14.68 -7.55
CA PRO A 409 -3.65 -14.68 -6.23
C PRO A 409 -3.40 -13.26 -5.67
N GLN A 410 -3.68 -12.21 -6.44
CA GLN A 410 -3.53 -10.83 -5.98
C GLN A 410 -4.50 -10.51 -4.84
N THR A 411 -4.10 -9.63 -3.93
CA THR A 411 -4.90 -9.29 -2.73
C THR A 411 -5.60 -7.95 -2.82
N SER A 412 -5.06 -7.02 -3.60
CA SER A 412 -5.62 -5.68 -3.79
C SER A 412 -5.53 -5.22 -5.24
N LEU A 413 -6.23 -4.15 -5.57
CA LEU A 413 -5.93 -3.24 -6.67
C LEU A 413 -5.64 -1.87 -6.05
N TYR A 414 -4.38 -1.45 -6.15
CA TYR A 414 -3.88 -0.23 -5.54
C TYR A 414 -3.99 0.94 -6.53
N TYR A 415 -2.90 1.38 -7.15
CA TYR A 415 -2.98 2.44 -8.16
C TYR A 415 -3.26 1.93 -9.58
N SER A 416 -3.97 2.77 -10.32
CA SER A 416 -4.21 2.68 -11.76
C SER A 416 -3.18 3.57 -12.46
N LEU A 417 -2.12 2.99 -13.02
CA LEU A 417 -0.96 3.70 -13.57
C LEU A 417 -1.02 3.79 -15.10
N GLN A 418 -0.50 4.86 -15.68
CA GLN A 418 -0.20 4.94 -17.12
C GLN A 418 1.25 4.53 -17.36
N VAL A 419 1.48 3.60 -18.30
CA VAL A 419 2.80 3.00 -18.52
C VAL A 419 3.32 3.11 -19.95
N MET A 420 2.47 3.54 -20.89
CA MET A 420 2.83 3.75 -22.29
C MET A 420 3.36 5.17 -22.49
N SER A 421 4.56 5.27 -23.08
CA SER A 421 5.29 6.52 -23.27
C SER A 421 4.51 7.61 -24.02
N ASP A 422 3.61 7.20 -24.93
CA ASP A 422 2.84 8.10 -25.80
C ASP A 422 1.53 8.60 -25.13
N VAL A 423 1.18 8.03 -23.98
CA VAL A 423 -0.06 8.30 -23.24
C VAL A 423 0.22 9.03 -21.92
N GLN A 424 1.49 9.12 -21.51
CA GLN A 424 1.89 9.90 -20.34
C GLN A 424 1.59 11.37 -20.57
N ASP A 425 0.49 11.85 -20.02
CA ASP A 425 0.38 13.27 -19.72
C ASP A 425 1.48 13.57 -18.68
N LYS A 426 2.40 14.47 -19.04
CA LYS A 426 3.62 14.73 -18.25
C LYS A 426 3.30 15.33 -16.87
N THR A 427 2.05 15.71 -16.66
CA THR A 427 1.45 16.15 -15.39
C THR A 427 0.98 14.97 -14.51
N ASP A 428 0.58 13.84 -15.10
CA ASP A 428 -0.28 12.84 -14.45
C ASP A 428 0.43 11.50 -14.16
N ALA A 429 1.42 11.10 -14.97
CA ALA A 429 2.23 9.90 -14.69
C ALA A 429 3.03 10.04 -13.38
N TYR A 430 3.35 11.27 -13.00
CA TYR A 430 4.00 11.63 -11.74
C TYR A 430 3.00 11.93 -10.62
N ALA A 431 1.74 12.27 -10.93
CA ALA A 431 0.65 12.54 -9.98
C ALA A 431 0.34 11.31 -9.10
N ALA A 432 0.38 10.10 -9.68
CA ALA A 432 0.23 8.86 -8.92
C ALA A 432 1.34 8.64 -7.85
N LEU A 433 2.46 9.37 -7.95
CA LEU A 433 3.59 9.33 -7.02
C LEU A 433 3.84 10.67 -6.30
N ASN A 434 3.02 11.70 -6.56
CA ASN A 434 3.19 13.03 -6.01
C ASN A 434 2.14 13.32 -4.94
N GLN A 435 2.63 13.69 -3.75
CA GLN A 435 1.83 14.37 -2.71
C GLN A 435 1.44 15.80 -3.12
N ASP A 436 1.98 16.30 -4.24
CA ASP A 436 1.85 17.67 -4.73
C ASP A 436 0.53 17.97 -5.46
N ASP A 437 -0.24 16.94 -5.87
CA ASP A 437 -1.57 17.13 -6.47
C ASP A 437 -2.50 17.96 -5.58
N VAL A 438 -2.30 17.87 -4.26
CA VAL A 438 -3.12 18.62 -3.31
C VAL A 438 -2.61 20.05 -3.11
N ASP A 439 -1.33 20.33 -3.41
CA ASP A 439 -0.80 21.69 -3.41
C ASP A 439 -1.33 22.48 -4.63
N GLY A 440 -1.58 21.82 -5.76
CA GLY A 440 -2.28 22.40 -6.92
C GLY A 440 -3.75 22.76 -6.62
N TYR A 441 -4.49 21.85 -5.99
CA TYR A 441 -5.88 22.08 -5.56
C TYR A 441 -5.98 23.23 -4.53
N LEU A 442 -5.00 23.35 -3.63
CA LEU A 442 -4.92 24.44 -2.66
C LEU A 442 -4.67 25.79 -3.34
N GLN A 443 -3.88 25.86 -4.42
CA GLN A 443 -3.72 27.11 -5.18
C GLN A 443 -5.02 27.53 -5.86
N GLU A 444 -5.83 26.59 -6.36
CA GLU A 444 -7.14 26.91 -6.98
C GLU A 444 -8.14 27.46 -5.96
N ILE A 445 -8.18 26.88 -4.76
CA ILE A 445 -9.03 27.40 -3.66
C ILE A 445 -8.52 28.76 -3.17
N LEU A 446 -7.21 28.91 -2.98
CA LEU A 446 -6.61 30.15 -2.46
C LEU A 446 -6.55 31.29 -3.50
N SER A 447 -6.72 30.98 -4.79
CA SER A 447 -6.75 31.99 -5.88
C SER A 447 -8.16 32.49 -6.21
N SER A 448 -9.21 31.87 -5.68
CA SER A 448 -10.56 32.45 -5.68
C SER A 448 -10.69 33.56 -4.62
N LYS A 449 -10.03 34.70 -4.89
CA LYS A 449 -10.24 35.93 -4.12
C LYS A 449 -11.70 36.39 -4.26
N PRO A 450 -12.41 36.73 -3.18
CA PRO A 450 -13.53 37.66 -3.27
C PRO A 450 -12.96 39.02 -3.69
N GLU A 451 -13.64 39.69 -4.61
CA GLU A 451 -13.40 41.11 -4.89
C GLU A 451 -13.45 41.91 -3.58
N GLU A 452 -12.45 42.77 -3.39
CA GLU A 452 -12.38 43.71 -2.29
C GLU A 452 -13.54 44.70 -2.37
N GLU A 453 -14.60 44.49 -1.59
CA GLU A 453 -15.44 45.58 -1.09
C GLU A 453 -15.45 45.53 0.45
N GLY A 454 -14.98 46.64 1.03
CA GLY A 454 -14.68 46.76 2.45
C GLY A 454 -15.88 46.52 3.34
N ILE A 455 -15.75 45.54 4.25
CA ILE A 455 -16.68 45.36 5.36
C ILE A 455 -16.22 46.28 6.49
N THR A 456 -16.88 47.43 6.62
CA THR A 456 -16.85 48.23 7.85
C THR A 456 -17.59 47.47 8.95
N CYS A 457 -16.85 47.15 10.01
CA CYS A 457 -17.38 46.62 11.26
C CYS A 457 -18.15 47.74 11.99
N ASP A 458 -19.46 47.56 12.16
CA ASP A 458 -20.27 48.41 13.04
C ASP A 458 -20.80 47.54 14.19
N CYS A 459 -20.06 47.54 15.30
CA CYS A 459 -20.53 46.96 16.55
C CYS A 459 -21.10 48.08 17.42
N GLN A 460 -22.40 48.32 17.34
CA GLN A 460 -23.22 48.93 18.41
C GLN A 460 -24.73 48.79 18.11
N GLU A 461 -25.38 47.81 18.73
CA GLU A 461 -26.54 47.89 19.64
C GLU A 461 -27.11 46.50 19.93
#